data_AF-A0A843YWV1-F1
#
_entry.id   AF-A0A843YWV1-F1
#
_cell.length_a   1.000
_cell.length_b   1.000
_cell.length_c   1.000
_cell.angle_alpha   90.00
_cell.angle_beta   90.00
_cell.angle_gamma   90.00
#
_symmetry.space_group_name_H-M   'P 1'
#
loop_
_entity.id
_entity.type
_entity.pdbx_description
1 polymer ?
#
loop_
_entity_poly.entity_id
_entity_poly.type
_entity_poly.pdbx_seq_one_letter_code
_entity_poly.pdbx_strand_id
1 'polypeptide(L)'
;MSYTSTPTIQRTFKVSACVDWIELTVNTRQLTQFRHLQRALRLILDLPESAREIRVEPINAGAGNAADRFTIRLHDEPANSYHELSRIMAALDHKFPFASEPEISGIEIALDFYKRTQSTAGLREMTHRLMTSIAAHGEGRGKARQYDPTINPTGKKKSLAMRYLEDGHRIDPGLMLYIGDGGDPKLGIKRDPVTHQVYFKTVDRNREAIASDDFRARAEFTLTGAALKKHNLSYLSGLDGYRFQRLAGLLHFRVLKSLEAITRGKNIFFKATVEHYWDRTSGSVTAFPVGWLKYERYTDGKPRHGGHSKVVKHHRHSVADEELNALVRKKFAELSKVFST
;
A
#
# COMPACT_ATOMS: atom_id res chain seq x y z
N MET A 1 -0.48 -40.38 6.72
CA MET A 1 -0.55 -39.11 7.48
C MET A 1 -1.08 -38.03 6.56
N SER A 2 -2.32 -37.61 6.81
CA SER A 2 -3.07 -36.61 6.07
C SER A 2 -2.42 -35.24 6.26
N TYR A 3 -1.93 -34.61 5.19
CA TYR A 3 -1.57 -33.19 5.23
C TYR A 3 -2.87 -32.41 5.44
N THR A 4 -3.15 -31.97 6.67
CA THR A 4 -4.15 -30.94 6.92
C THR A 4 -3.76 -29.71 6.10
N SER A 5 -4.53 -29.43 5.05
CA SER A 5 -4.33 -28.25 4.21
C SER A 5 -4.40 -27.02 5.11
N THR A 6 -3.30 -26.26 5.18
CA THR A 6 -3.31 -24.96 5.86
C THR A 6 -4.50 -24.15 5.33
N PRO A 7 -5.35 -23.58 6.19
CA PRO A 7 -6.47 -22.76 5.74
C PRO A 7 -5.97 -21.67 4.80
N THR A 8 -6.66 -21.46 3.69
CA THR A 8 -6.36 -20.37 2.75
C THR A 8 -6.61 -19.02 3.44
N ILE A 9 -5.92 -17.97 3.03
CA ILE A 9 -6.07 -16.62 3.58
C ILE A 9 -7.54 -16.19 3.55
N GLN A 10 -8.27 -16.49 2.47
CA GLN A 10 -9.70 -16.17 2.34
C GLN A 10 -10.62 -16.85 3.36
N ARG A 11 -10.23 -18.04 3.86
CA ARG A 11 -11.00 -18.75 4.89
C ARG A 11 -10.77 -18.16 6.28
N THR A 12 -9.59 -17.59 6.54
CA THR A 12 -9.24 -17.02 7.85
C THR A 12 -9.55 -15.53 7.95
N PHE A 13 -9.48 -14.80 6.84
CA PHE A 13 -9.61 -13.35 6.80
C PHE A 13 -10.76 -12.89 5.89
N LYS A 14 -11.47 -11.85 6.34
CA LYS A 14 -12.27 -10.98 5.47
C LYS A 14 -11.30 -9.93 4.91
N VAL A 15 -11.31 -9.75 3.59
CA VAL A 15 -10.40 -8.84 2.90
C VAL A 15 -11.22 -7.72 2.25
N SER A 16 -10.76 -6.48 2.38
CA SER A 16 -11.36 -5.30 1.76
C SER A 16 -10.29 -4.46 1.08
N ALA A 17 -10.64 -3.76 0.00
CA ALA A 17 -9.80 -2.71 -0.57
C ALA A 17 -10.59 -1.40 -0.60
N CYS A 18 -9.92 -0.30 -0.32
CA CYS A 18 -10.50 1.04 -0.34
C CYS A 18 -9.46 2.07 -0.78
N VAL A 19 -9.94 3.24 -1.19
CA VAL A 19 -9.15 4.46 -1.23
C VAL A 19 -9.12 5.01 0.21
N ASP A 20 -7.96 4.99 0.87
CA ASP A 20 -7.86 5.48 2.26
C ASP A 20 -7.97 7.01 2.30
N TRP A 21 -7.38 7.66 1.30
CA TRP A 21 -7.57 9.08 1.03
C TRP A 21 -7.25 9.43 -0.41
N ILE A 22 -7.82 10.55 -0.84
CA ILE A 22 -7.50 11.23 -2.08
C ILE A 22 -7.23 12.71 -1.78
N GLU A 23 -6.22 13.25 -2.43
CA GLU A 23 -5.86 14.65 -2.36
C GLU A 23 -6.06 15.30 -3.72
N LEU A 24 -6.86 16.36 -3.74
CA LEU A 24 -7.20 17.14 -4.91
C LEU A 24 -6.56 18.52 -4.81
N THR A 25 -5.95 18.97 -5.89
CA THR A 25 -5.56 20.37 -6.07
C THR A 25 -6.66 21.10 -6.84
N VAL A 26 -7.19 22.16 -6.25
CA VAL A 26 -8.16 23.05 -6.88
C VAL A 26 -7.52 24.41 -7.13
N ASN A 27 -7.86 25.01 -8.28
CA ASN A 27 -7.41 26.34 -8.67
C ASN A 27 -8.64 27.25 -8.76
N THR A 28 -8.79 28.25 -7.89
CA THR A 28 -9.89 29.21 -7.90
C THR A 28 -9.57 30.39 -8.84
N ARG A 29 -10.56 30.95 -9.53
CA ARG A 29 -10.38 32.12 -10.43
C ARG A 29 -10.03 33.41 -9.68
N GLN A 30 -10.40 33.48 -8.41
CA GLN A 30 -10.15 34.63 -7.55
C GLN A 30 -9.36 34.17 -6.33
N LEU A 31 -8.49 35.06 -5.84
CA LEU A 31 -7.81 34.86 -4.57
C LEU A 31 -8.84 34.73 -3.44
N THR A 32 -8.62 33.75 -2.59
CA THR A 32 -9.43 33.53 -1.39
C THR A 32 -8.54 33.00 -0.27
N GLN A 33 -9.12 32.74 0.89
CA GLN A 33 -8.40 32.23 2.05
C GLN A 33 -8.83 30.80 2.33
N PHE A 34 -7.88 29.95 2.71
CA PHE A 34 -8.12 28.52 2.96
C PHE A 34 -9.29 28.28 3.93
N ARG A 35 -9.46 29.15 4.95
CA ARG A 35 -10.56 29.08 5.93
C ARG A 35 -11.95 29.18 5.30
N HIS A 36 -12.11 29.91 4.20
CA HIS A 36 -13.40 30.02 3.52
C HIS A 36 -13.75 28.74 2.77
N LEU A 37 -12.77 28.13 2.09
CA LEU A 37 -12.94 26.81 1.47
C LEU A 37 -13.17 25.74 2.53
N GLN A 38 -12.37 25.72 3.59
CA GLN A 38 -12.49 24.78 4.71
C GLN A 38 -13.90 24.83 5.33
N ARG A 39 -14.43 26.03 5.61
CA ARG A 39 -15.78 26.19 6.17
C ARG A 39 -16.86 25.72 5.19
N ALA A 40 -16.72 26.03 3.90
CA ALA A 40 -17.67 25.55 2.90
C ALA A 40 -17.66 24.02 2.77
N LEU A 41 -16.47 23.42 2.78
CA LEU A 41 -16.30 21.97 2.69
C LEU A 41 -16.91 21.25 3.90
N ARG A 42 -16.75 21.81 5.11
CA ARG A 42 -17.42 21.29 6.32
C ARG A 42 -18.94 21.30 6.18
N LEU A 43 -19.52 22.39 5.66
CA LEU A 43 -20.96 22.47 5.43
C LEU A 43 -21.45 21.48 4.37
N ILE A 44 -20.68 21.24 3.30
CA ILE A 44 -21.04 20.29 2.23
C ILE A 44 -21.06 18.83 2.74
N LEU A 45 -20.27 18.55 3.76
CA LEU A 45 -20.06 17.24 4.36
C LEU A 45 -20.75 17.08 5.73
N ASP A 46 -21.57 18.05 6.12
CA ASP A 46 -22.28 18.07 7.41
C ASP A 46 -21.35 17.85 8.63
N LEU A 47 -20.13 18.39 8.56
CA LEU A 47 -19.12 18.26 9.61
C LEU A 47 -19.17 19.45 10.59
N PRO A 48 -18.90 19.22 11.89
CA PRO A 48 -18.80 20.29 12.87
C PRO A 48 -17.59 21.21 12.58
N GLU A 49 -17.64 22.46 13.06
CA GLU A 49 -16.54 23.41 12.88
C GLU A 49 -15.22 22.93 13.52
N SER A 50 -15.32 22.08 14.55
CA SER A 50 -14.18 21.45 15.22
C SER A 50 -13.59 20.26 14.47
N ALA A 51 -14.19 19.80 13.36
CA ALA A 51 -13.72 18.65 12.60
C ALA A 51 -12.29 18.88 12.09
N ARG A 52 -11.40 17.96 12.45
CA ARG A 52 -9.97 17.93 12.05
C ARG A 52 -9.69 16.99 10.88
N GLU A 53 -10.74 16.33 10.42
CA GLU A 53 -10.73 15.20 9.50
C GLU A 53 -10.36 15.57 8.07
N ILE A 54 -10.62 16.83 7.72
CA ILE A 54 -10.45 17.37 6.39
C ILE A 54 -9.64 18.63 6.51
N ARG A 55 -8.61 18.74 5.67
CA ARG A 55 -7.67 19.85 5.70
C ARG A 55 -7.56 20.46 4.31
N VAL A 56 -7.79 21.76 4.25
CA VAL A 56 -7.51 22.60 3.11
C VAL A 56 -6.20 23.34 3.37
N GLU A 57 -5.22 23.19 2.50
CA GLU A 57 -3.96 23.92 2.61
C GLU A 57 -3.74 24.82 1.39
N PRO A 58 -3.35 26.08 1.58
CA PRO A 58 -2.99 26.94 0.46
C PRO A 58 -1.63 26.54 -0.11
N ILE A 59 -1.50 26.59 -1.43
CA ILE A 59 -0.22 26.41 -2.14
C ILE A 59 0.32 27.81 -2.45
N ASN A 60 1.59 28.07 -2.08
CA ASN A 60 2.28 29.35 -2.34
C ASN A 60 1.48 30.59 -1.89
N ALA A 61 0.97 30.56 -0.66
CA ALA A 61 0.13 31.63 -0.14
C ALA A 61 0.83 33.00 -0.17
N GLY A 62 0.14 34.02 -0.67
CA GLY A 62 0.58 35.41 -0.64
C GLY A 62 0.31 36.11 0.70
N ALA A 63 0.39 37.44 0.68
CA ALA A 63 0.11 38.26 1.87
C ALA A 63 -1.29 37.95 2.45
N GLY A 64 -1.37 37.82 3.77
CA GLY A 64 -2.62 37.46 4.45
C GLY A 64 -3.11 36.02 4.24
N ASN A 65 -2.21 35.11 3.80
CA ASN A 65 -2.52 33.72 3.45
C ASN A 65 -3.57 33.57 2.34
N ALA A 66 -3.73 34.58 1.50
CA ALA A 66 -4.56 34.49 0.30
C ALA A 66 -3.86 33.66 -0.77
N ALA A 67 -4.59 32.76 -1.40
CA ALA A 67 -4.09 31.91 -2.49
C ALA A 67 -5.21 31.69 -3.51
N ASP A 68 -4.82 31.27 -4.71
CA ASP A 68 -5.69 30.78 -5.77
C ASP A 68 -5.58 29.26 -5.94
N ARG A 69 -4.59 28.62 -5.30
CA ARG A 69 -4.37 27.17 -5.37
C ARG A 69 -4.44 26.54 -3.99
N PHE A 70 -5.17 25.44 -3.88
CA PHE A 70 -5.38 24.74 -2.61
C PHE A 70 -5.31 23.24 -2.78
N THR A 71 -4.72 22.53 -1.82
CA THR A 71 -4.90 21.08 -1.67
C THR A 71 -6.06 20.80 -0.72
N ILE A 72 -6.87 19.80 -1.08
CA ILE A 72 -7.98 19.30 -0.29
C ILE A 72 -7.78 17.80 -0.16
N ARG A 73 -7.60 17.30 1.07
CA ARG A 73 -7.52 15.86 1.32
C ARG A 73 -8.82 15.33 1.90
N LEU A 74 -9.41 14.37 1.21
CA LEU A 74 -10.63 13.67 1.57
C LEU A 74 -10.30 12.22 1.94
N HIS A 75 -11.02 11.67 2.89
CA HIS A 75 -10.80 10.35 3.48
C HIS A 75 -12.09 9.54 3.45
N ASP A 76 -11.99 8.24 3.75
CA ASP A 76 -13.14 7.38 4.06
C ASP A 76 -14.23 7.43 2.98
N GLU A 77 -15.50 7.59 3.34
CA GLU A 77 -16.62 7.57 2.39
C GLU A 77 -16.45 8.56 1.22
N PRO A 78 -16.17 9.87 1.43
CA PRO A 78 -15.90 10.80 0.33
C PRO A 78 -14.81 10.32 -0.61
N ALA A 79 -13.75 9.66 -0.12
CA ALA A 79 -12.67 9.18 -0.97
C ALA A 79 -13.02 7.92 -1.78
N ASN A 80 -14.10 7.22 -1.43
CA ASN A 80 -14.49 5.94 -2.02
C ASN A 80 -15.67 6.05 -3.00
N SER A 81 -16.07 7.25 -3.45
CA SER A 81 -17.14 7.43 -4.42
C SER A 81 -16.82 8.57 -5.39
N TYR A 82 -16.76 8.28 -6.70
CA TYR A 82 -16.58 9.32 -7.71
C TYR A 82 -17.74 10.31 -7.71
N HIS A 83 -18.98 9.81 -7.62
CA HIS A 83 -20.17 10.67 -7.58
C HIS A 83 -20.10 11.65 -6.40
N GLU A 84 -19.67 11.17 -5.23
CA GLU A 84 -19.55 12.01 -4.04
C GLU A 84 -18.42 13.04 -4.19
N LEU A 85 -17.24 12.64 -4.67
CA LEU A 85 -16.16 13.57 -4.99
C LEU A 85 -16.61 14.65 -5.98
N SER A 86 -17.31 14.25 -7.04
CA SER A 86 -17.84 15.15 -8.07
C SER A 86 -18.87 16.11 -7.48
N ARG A 87 -19.79 15.63 -6.63
CA ARG A 87 -20.79 16.44 -5.93
C ARG A 87 -20.12 17.49 -5.04
N ILE A 88 -19.14 17.08 -4.23
CA ILE A 88 -18.41 17.98 -3.34
C ILE A 88 -17.67 19.05 -4.15
N MET A 89 -16.95 18.65 -5.19
CA MET A 89 -16.19 19.60 -6.02
C MET A 89 -17.11 20.56 -6.79
N ALA A 90 -18.25 20.09 -7.31
CA ALA A 90 -19.24 20.95 -7.98
C ALA A 90 -19.85 21.97 -7.01
N ALA A 91 -20.16 21.56 -5.77
CA ALA A 91 -20.66 22.47 -4.74
C ALA A 91 -19.62 23.51 -4.32
N LEU A 92 -18.33 23.13 -4.27
CA LEU A 92 -17.25 24.09 -4.04
C LEU A 92 -17.06 25.04 -5.22
N ASP A 93 -17.06 24.54 -6.46
CA ASP A 93 -16.92 25.33 -7.70
C ASP A 93 -18.02 26.37 -7.81
N HIS A 94 -19.27 26.00 -7.52
CA HIS A 94 -20.40 26.93 -7.49
C HIS A 94 -20.17 28.13 -6.54
N LYS A 95 -19.49 27.92 -5.41
CA LYS A 95 -19.20 28.97 -4.41
C LYS A 95 -17.89 29.70 -4.66
N PHE A 96 -16.90 28.99 -5.19
CA PHE A 96 -15.55 29.47 -5.48
C PHE A 96 -15.17 29.03 -6.90
N PRO A 97 -15.60 29.77 -7.94
CA PRO A 97 -15.43 29.34 -9.32
C PRO A 97 -13.99 28.92 -9.63
N PHE A 98 -13.83 27.69 -10.12
CA PHE A 98 -12.56 27.09 -10.46
C PHE A 98 -12.09 27.60 -11.83
N ALA A 99 -10.78 27.76 -11.96
CA ALA A 99 -10.10 28.14 -13.20
C ALA A 99 -9.88 26.92 -14.12
N SER A 100 -9.86 25.72 -13.55
CA SER A 100 -9.63 24.45 -14.24
C SER A 100 -10.30 23.30 -13.49
N GLU A 101 -10.38 22.14 -14.14
CA GLU A 101 -10.78 20.90 -13.47
C GLU A 101 -9.86 20.60 -12.26
N PRO A 102 -10.40 20.09 -11.13
CA PRO A 102 -9.60 19.60 -10.03
C PRO A 102 -8.60 18.51 -10.46
N GLU A 103 -7.35 18.69 -10.05
CA GLU A 103 -6.26 17.75 -10.29
C GLU A 103 -6.11 16.80 -9.12
N ILE A 104 -5.81 15.53 -9.35
CA ILE A 104 -5.42 14.62 -8.28
C ILE A 104 -3.93 14.85 -8.01
N SER A 105 -3.57 15.28 -6.80
CA SER A 105 -2.17 15.46 -6.37
C SER A 105 -1.64 14.25 -5.61
N GLY A 106 -2.53 13.44 -5.04
CA GLY A 106 -2.18 12.17 -4.43
C GLY A 106 -3.38 11.26 -4.21
N ILE A 107 -3.15 9.95 -4.19
CA ILE A 107 -4.17 8.96 -3.82
C ILE A 107 -3.51 7.80 -3.10
N GLU A 108 -4.09 7.34 -1.99
CA GLU A 108 -3.64 6.16 -1.26
C GLU A 108 -4.70 5.07 -1.29
N ILE A 109 -4.26 3.87 -1.64
CA ILE A 109 -5.12 2.69 -1.76
C ILE A 109 -4.64 1.66 -0.75
N ALA A 110 -5.57 1.16 0.06
CA ALA A 110 -5.32 0.19 1.11
C ALA A 110 -5.96 -1.17 0.78
N LEU A 111 -5.32 -2.23 1.26
CA LEU A 111 -5.84 -3.60 1.34
C LEU A 111 -5.83 -4.03 2.80
N ASP A 112 -7.02 -4.24 3.34
CA ASP A 112 -7.26 -4.58 4.74
C ASP A 112 -7.61 -6.06 4.92
N PHE A 113 -6.98 -6.67 5.92
CA PHE A 113 -7.25 -8.04 6.35
C PHE A 113 -7.81 -8.01 7.77
N TYR A 114 -9.10 -8.28 7.88
CA TYR A 114 -9.81 -8.47 9.14
C TYR A 114 -9.87 -9.95 9.45
N LYS A 115 -9.60 -10.34 10.69
CA LYS A 115 -9.68 -11.75 11.06
C LYS A 115 -11.13 -12.11 11.37
N ARG A 116 -11.64 -13.19 10.76
CA ARG A 116 -13.05 -13.60 10.94
C ARG A 116 -13.39 -13.97 12.37
N THR A 117 -12.41 -14.48 13.10
CA THR A 117 -12.45 -14.68 14.55
C THR A 117 -11.39 -13.80 15.16
N GLN A 118 -11.79 -12.84 15.99
CA GLN A 118 -10.91 -11.84 16.55
C GLN A 118 -9.68 -12.49 17.20
N SER A 119 -8.49 -12.08 16.75
CA SER A 119 -7.23 -12.61 17.27
C SER A 119 -6.07 -11.71 16.85
N THR A 120 -5.58 -10.92 17.81
CA THR A 120 -4.42 -10.03 17.65
C THR A 120 -3.19 -10.77 17.16
N ALA A 121 -2.93 -11.97 17.68
CA ALA A 121 -1.81 -12.80 17.24
C ALA A 121 -1.90 -13.15 15.74
N GLY A 122 -3.09 -13.50 15.25
CA GLY A 122 -3.28 -13.79 13.83
C GLY A 122 -3.20 -12.57 12.92
N LEU A 123 -3.63 -11.40 13.39
CA LEU A 123 -3.46 -10.15 12.66
C LEU A 123 -1.99 -9.72 12.61
N ARG A 124 -1.23 -9.91 13.70
CA ARG A 124 0.23 -9.70 13.71
C ARG A 124 0.97 -10.68 12.80
N GLU A 125 0.55 -11.95 12.75
CA GLU A 125 1.11 -12.93 11.81
C GLU A 125 0.85 -12.51 10.35
N MET A 126 -0.37 -12.08 10.03
CA MET A 126 -0.69 -11.55 8.70
C MET A 126 0.14 -10.29 8.40
N THR A 127 0.26 -9.36 9.34
CA THR A 127 1.09 -8.15 9.20
C THR A 127 2.55 -8.51 8.90
N HIS A 128 3.13 -9.43 9.67
CA HIS A 128 4.49 -9.91 9.45
C HIS A 128 4.65 -10.53 8.04
N ARG A 129 3.66 -11.31 7.60
CA ARG A 129 3.65 -11.88 6.24
C ARG A 129 3.62 -10.79 5.17
N LEU A 130 2.72 -9.81 5.28
CA LEU A 130 2.64 -8.70 4.33
C LEU A 130 3.97 -7.93 4.27
N MET A 131 4.59 -7.64 5.41
CA MET A 131 5.89 -6.94 5.48
C MET A 131 7.04 -7.72 4.84
N THR A 132 7.11 -9.03 5.09
CA THR A 132 8.19 -9.87 4.57
C THR A 132 8.02 -10.22 3.09
N SER A 133 6.78 -10.21 2.59
CA SER A 133 6.45 -10.60 1.21
C SER A 133 6.21 -9.42 0.27
N ILE A 134 5.98 -8.20 0.75
CA ILE A 134 5.75 -7.05 -0.14
C ILE A 134 6.94 -6.88 -1.09
N ALA A 135 6.63 -6.77 -2.37
CA ALA A 135 7.59 -6.59 -3.45
C ALA A 135 7.40 -5.18 -4.03
N ALA A 136 7.89 -4.19 -3.27
CA ALA A 136 7.89 -2.80 -3.69
C ALA A 136 8.89 -2.60 -4.85
N HIS A 137 8.39 -2.07 -5.96
CA HIS A 137 9.20 -1.70 -7.12
C HIS A 137 9.23 -0.18 -7.27
N GLY A 138 10.37 0.39 -7.64
CA GLY A 138 10.52 1.82 -7.89
C GLY A 138 11.79 2.41 -7.26
N GLU A 139 11.93 3.73 -7.41
CA GLU A 139 13.09 4.51 -6.93
C GLU A 139 13.27 4.42 -5.41
N GLY A 140 12.16 4.26 -4.67
CA GLY A 140 12.14 4.15 -3.22
C GLY A 140 12.46 2.76 -2.65
N ARG A 141 12.68 1.74 -3.48
CA ARG A 141 12.75 0.32 -3.03
C ARG A 141 13.85 0.02 -2.01
N GLY A 142 14.96 0.76 -2.02
CA GLY A 142 16.05 0.62 -1.04
C GLY A 142 15.78 1.34 0.29
N LYS A 143 14.80 2.25 0.33
CA LYS A 143 14.55 3.12 1.49
C LYS A 143 13.58 2.48 2.49
N ALA A 144 13.73 1.18 2.73
CA ALA A 144 12.83 0.43 3.61
C ALA A 144 13.22 0.63 5.09
N ARG A 145 12.24 1.03 5.90
CA ARG A 145 12.43 1.29 7.33
C ARG A 145 11.20 0.93 8.14
N GLN A 146 11.40 0.63 9.41
CA GLN A 146 10.32 0.50 10.39
C GLN A 146 10.36 1.62 11.41
N TYR A 147 9.21 2.07 11.87
CA TYR A 147 9.11 2.97 13.01
C TYR A 147 7.87 2.67 13.84
N ASP A 148 7.88 3.11 15.10
CA ASP A 148 6.73 2.99 15.98
C ASP A 148 5.69 4.07 15.62
N PRO A 149 4.49 3.69 15.14
CA PRO A 149 3.47 4.67 14.74
C PRO A 149 2.89 5.45 15.93
N THR A 150 3.07 4.97 17.17
CA THR A 150 2.60 5.66 18.38
C THR A 150 3.51 6.82 18.78
N ILE A 151 4.78 6.76 18.39
CA ILE A 151 5.74 7.82 18.65
C ILE A 151 5.50 8.93 17.63
N ASN A 152 5.47 10.19 18.07
CA ASN A 152 5.46 11.34 17.17
C ASN A 152 6.89 11.90 17.05
N PRO A 153 7.75 11.34 16.18
CA PRO A 153 9.09 11.84 16.16
C PRO A 153 9.13 13.09 15.27
N THR A 154 9.07 14.27 15.91
CA THR A 154 9.31 15.55 15.25
C THR A 154 10.81 15.89 15.31
N GLY A 155 11.33 16.49 14.24
CA GLY A 155 12.72 16.95 14.16
C GLY A 155 13.77 15.82 14.27
N LYS A 156 14.87 16.08 14.98
CA LYS A 156 16.02 15.15 15.12
C LYS A 156 15.63 13.75 15.65
N LYS A 157 14.55 13.65 16.45
CA LYS A 157 14.03 12.38 16.99
C LYS A 157 13.45 11.44 15.92
N LYS A 158 13.14 11.94 14.71
CA LYS A 158 12.65 11.16 13.55
C LYS A 158 13.71 10.18 13.04
N SER A 159 14.96 10.61 12.98
CA SER A 159 16.06 9.74 12.57
C SER A 159 16.34 8.60 13.56
N LEU A 160 16.19 8.85 14.87
CA LEU A 160 16.50 7.89 15.94
C LEU A 160 15.39 6.84 16.17
N ALA A 161 14.15 7.13 15.77
CA ALA A 161 13.02 6.20 15.89
C ALA A 161 12.85 5.28 14.66
N MET A 162 13.64 5.51 13.60
CA MET A 162 13.58 4.73 12.37
C MET A 162 14.62 3.60 12.40
N ARG A 163 14.15 2.37 12.24
CA ARG A 163 14.97 1.17 12.04
C ARG A 163 15.10 0.89 10.55
N TYR A 164 16.24 1.20 9.95
CA TYR A 164 16.47 0.87 8.54
C TYR A 164 16.72 -0.63 8.40
N LEU A 165 16.02 -1.27 7.46
CA LEU A 165 16.14 -2.72 7.30
C LEU A 165 17.48 -3.14 6.68
N GLU A 166 18.19 -2.21 6.03
CA GLU A 166 19.54 -2.42 5.49
C GLU A 166 20.57 -2.70 6.60
N ASP A 167 20.30 -2.25 7.83
CA ASP A 167 21.19 -2.43 9.00
C ASP A 167 21.05 -3.82 9.66
N GLY A 168 20.35 -4.76 9.01
CA GLY A 168 20.17 -6.14 9.50
C GLY A 168 19.11 -6.32 10.58
N HIS A 169 18.29 -5.29 10.84
CA HIS A 169 17.18 -5.38 11.77
C HIS A 169 16.13 -6.41 11.30
N ARG A 170 15.67 -7.27 12.24
CA ARG A 170 14.55 -8.17 12.00
C ARG A 170 13.24 -7.38 11.91
N ILE A 171 12.37 -7.79 10.99
CA ILE A 171 11.03 -7.21 10.85
C ILE A 171 10.22 -7.46 12.11
N ASP A 172 9.68 -6.38 12.67
CA ASP A 172 8.78 -6.40 13.83
C ASP A 172 7.35 -6.06 13.38
N PRO A 173 6.37 -6.97 13.47
CA PRO A 173 4.98 -6.69 13.08
C PRO A 173 4.23 -5.75 14.02
N GLY A 174 4.82 -5.35 15.16
CA GLY A 174 4.32 -4.30 16.02
C GLY A 174 4.68 -2.89 15.53
N LEU A 175 5.63 -2.77 14.59
CA LEU A 175 6.04 -1.50 14.00
C LEU A 175 5.41 -1.30 12.62
N MET A 176 5.42 -0.06 12.15
CA MET A 176 4.98 0.28 10.81
C MET A 176 6.14 0.12 9.84
N LEU A 177 5.98 -0.68 8.77
CA LEU A 177 6.92 -0.72 7.65
C LEU A 177 6.59 0.42 6.68
N TYR A 178 7.60 1.17 6.26
CA TYR A 178 7.51 2.19 5.21
C TYR A 178 8.59 1.94 4.15
N ILE A 179 8.21 1.99 2.87
CA ILE A 179 9.13 1.86 1.73
C ILE A 179 8.98 3.08 0.82
N GLY A 180 10.11 3.71 0.49
CA GLY A 180 10.19 4.98 -0.25
C GLY A 180 10.26 6.21 0.64
N ASP A 181 10.30 7.40 0.05
CA ASP A 181 10.32 8.68 0.76
C ASP A 181 8.98 9.41 0.64
N GLY A 182 8.37 9.75 1.79
CA GLY A 182 7.11 10.49 1.83
C GLY A 182 7.25 11.97 1.49
N GLY A 183 8.48 12.46 1.33
CA GLY A 183 8.79 13.86 1.12
C GLY A 183 8.74 14.66 2.42
N ASP A 184 9.52 15.74 2.45
CA ASP A 184 9.47 16.77 3.46
C ASP A 184 9.85 18.10 2.81
N PRO A 185 8.85 18.93 2.43
CA PRO A 185 9.11 20.21 1.80
C PRO A 185 9.99 21.15 2.66
N LYS A 186 9.94 21.02 3.99
CA LYS A 186 10.76 21.85 4.90
C LYS A 186 12.24 21.46 4.84
N LEU A 187 12.53 20.24 4.44
CA LEU A 187 13.88 19.71 4.27
C LEU A 187 14.29 19.62 2.78
N GLY A 188 13.45 20.11 1.87
CA GLY A 188 13.68 20.00 0.42
C GLY A 188 13.62 18.56 -0.11
N ILE A 189 13.11 17.61 0.69
CA ILE A 189 13.04 16.20 0.31
C ILE A 189 11.81 16.00 -0.57
N LYS A 190 12.04 15.56 -1.81
CA LYS A 190 10.96 15.24 -2.74
C LYS A 190 10.32 13.90 -2.35
N ARG A 191 9.00 13.86 -2.45
CA ARG A 191 8.23 12.63 -2.29
C ARG A 191 8.48 11.69 -3.47
N ASP A 192 8.71 10.42 -3.19
CA ASP A 192 8.82 9.39 -4.21
C ASP A 192 7.44 9.21 -4.91
N PRO A 193 7.38 8.99 -6.23
CA PRO A 193 6.10 8.86 -6.94
C PRO A 193 5.22 7.71 -6.45
N VAL A 194 5.83 6.67 -5.86
CA VAL A 194 5.16 5.55 -5.22
C VAL A 194 5.81 5.26 -3.87
N THR A 195 5.00 5.19 -2.82
CA THR A 195 5.42 4.78 -1.47
C THR A 195 4.53 3.67 -0.96
N HIS A 196 5.05 2.80 -0.09
CA HIS A 196 4.28 1.69 0.49
C HIS A 196 4.32 1.73 2.00
N GLN A 197 3.23 1.30 2.63
CA GLN A 197 3.18 1.10 4.06
C GLN A 197 2.53 -0.25 4.39
N VAL A 198 3.01 -0.92 5.43
CA VAL A 198 2.40 -2.13 5.97
C VAL A 198 2.43 -2.08 7.48
N TYR A 199 1.29 -2.29 8.13
CA TYR A 199 1.18 -2.18 9.58
C TYR A 199 -0.04 -2.89 10.15
N PHE A 200 0.01 -3.12 11.46
CA PHE A 200 -1.14 -3.55 12.24
C PHE A 200 -1.93 -2.32 12.69
N LYS A 201 -3.12 -2.11 12.12
CA LYS A 201 -3.94 -0.92 12.35
C LYS A 201 -4.80 -1.11 13.60
N THR A 202 -4.46 -0.37 14.65
CA THR A 202 -5.16 -0.34 15.95
C THR A 202 -5.51 1.07 16.41
N VAL A 203 -5.14 2.07 15.61
CA VAL A 203 -5.47 3.48 15.85
C VAL A 203 -6.01 4.10 14.57
N ASP A 204 -6.81 5.14 14.74
CA ASP A 204 -7.33 5.96 13.66
C ASP A 204 -6.29 7.02 13.23
N ARG A 205 -6.69 7.92 12.32
CA ARG A 205 -5.84 9.03 11.85
C ARG A 205 -5.54 10.05 12.96
N ASN A 206 -6.41 10.19 13.94
CA ASN A 206 -6.24 11.07 15.09
C ASN A 206 -5.36 10.44 16.17
N ARG A 207 -4.92 9.19 15.96
CA ARG A 207 -4.15 8.35 16.89
C ARG A 207 -4.95 7.89 18.09
N GLU A 208 -6.26 7.89 17.97
CA GLU A 208 -7.18 7.33 18.95
C GLU A 208 -7.30 5.83 18.70
N ALA A 209 -7.41 5.05 19.78
CA ALA A 209 -7.59 3.61 19.66
C ALA A 209 -8.92 3.31 18.96
N ILE A 210 -8.89 2.43 17.96
CA ILE A 210 -10.11 1.94 17.32
C ILE A 210 -10.67 0.75 18.11
N ALA A 211 -11.95 0.44 17.88
CA ALA A 211 -12.56 -0.77 18.43
C ALA A 211 -11.75 -2.01 18.02
N SER A 212 -11.61 -2.96 18.93
CA SER A 212 -10.82 -4.16 18.69
C SER A 212 -11.37 -5.03 17.54
N ASP A 213 -12.65 -4.88 17.21
CA ASP A 213 -13.29 -5.53 16.07
C ASP A 213 -12.87 -4.93 14.72
N ASP A 214 -12.37 -3.68 14.74
CA ASP A 214 -11.83 -2.98 13.57
C ASP A 214 -10.32 -3.16 13.39
N PHE A 215 -9.68 -3.92 14.30
CA PHE A 215 -8.27 -4.27 14.16
C PHE A 215 -8.03 -5.05 12.88
N ARG A 216 -7.00 -4.64 12.15
CA ARG A 216 -6.70 -5.18 10.81
C ARG A 216 -5.22 -5.14 10.50
N ALA A 217 -4.75 -6.11 9.72
CA ALA A 217 -3.46 -6.00 9.05
C ALA A 217 -3.70 -5.22 7.75
N ARG A 218 -2.97 -4.12 7.55
CA ARG A 218 -3.13 -3.24 6.40
C ARG A 218 -1.85 -3.21 5.58
N ALA A 219 -2.00 -3.26 4.27
CA ALA A 219 -0.97 -2.89 3.31
C ALA A 219 -1.53 -1.83 2.36
N GLU A 220 -0.79 -0.75 2.15
CA GLU A 220 -1.22 0.38 1.33
C GLU A 220 -0.09 0.90 0.44
N PHE A 221 -0.46 1.59 -0.63
CA PHE A 221 0.48 2.35 -1.44
C PHE A 221 -0.10 3.71 -1.77
N THR A 222 0.77 4.71 -1.82
CA THR A 222 0.42 6.05 -2.28
C THR A 222 0.97 6.28 -3.68
N LEU A 223 0.19 6.94 -4.54
CA LEU A 223 0.63 7.49 -5.81
C LEU A 223 0.69 9.02 -5.75
N THR A 224 1.77 9.59 -6.25
CA THR A 224 1.92 11.05 -6.45
C THR A 224 2.68 11.38 -7.74
N GLY A 225 2.60 12.63 -8.17
CA GLY A 225 3.42 13.18 -9.26
C GLY A 225 3.36 12.36 -10.55
N ALA A 226 4.52 11.99 -11.09
CA ALA A 226 4.62 11.28 -12.37
C ALA A 226 3.90 9.92 -12.39
N ALA A 227 3.73 9.25 -11.24
CA ALA A 227 3.02 7.98 -11.17
C ALA A 227 1.52 8.13 -11.43
N LEU A 228 0.91 9.23 -10.98
CA LEU A 228 -0.49 9.53 -11.29
C LEU A 228 -0.72 9.67 -12.79
N LYS A 229 0.14 10.43 -13.47
CA LYS A 229 0.10 10.59 -14.93
C LYS A 229 0.26 9.27 -15.66
N LYS A 230 1.23 8.44 -15.24
CA LYS A 230 1.45 7.10 -15.81
C LYS A 230 0.21 6.20 -15.72
N HIS A 231 -0.60 6.38 -14.69
CA HIS A 231 -1.79 5.58 -14.42
C HIS A 231 -3.10 6.28 -14.83
N ASN A 232 -3.05 7.40 -15.55
CA ASN A 232 -4.22 8.20 -15.96
C ASN A 232 -5.10 8.65 -14.78
N LEU A 233 -4.46 9.03 -13.66
CA LEU A 233 -5.10 9.52 -12.45
C LEU A 233 -4.67 10.97 -12.16
N SER A 234 -4.59 11.82 -13.19
CA SER A 234 -4.17 13.23 -13.03
C SER A 234 -5.33 14.17 -12.74
N TYR A 235 -6.54 13.83 -13.13
CA TYR A 235 -7.73 14.69 -13.03
C TYR A 235 -8.89 13.93 -12.39
N LEU A 236 -9.80 14.66 -11.75
CA LEU A 236 -10.96 14.08 -11.06
C LEU A 236 -11.83 13.23 -12.00
N SER A 237 -12.14 13.72 -13.20
CA SER A 237 -12.92 12.97 -14.20
C SER A 237 -12.28 11.64 -14.60
N GLY A 238 -10.95 11.51 -14.45
CA GLY A 238 -10.23 10.26 -14.69
C GLY A 238 -10.58 9.14 -13.70
N LEU A 239 -11.26 9.46 -12.59
CA LEU A 239 -11.78 8.47 -11.63
C LEU A 239 -13.09 7.84 -12.04
N ASP A 240 -13.85 8.48 -12.94
CA ASP A 240 -15.13 7.95 -13.42
C ASP A 240 -14.91 6.64 -14.18
N GLY A 241 -15.50 5.56 -13.68
CA GLY A 241 -15.31 4.21 -14.21
C GLY A 241 -13.86 3.69 -14.11
N TYR A 242 -13.03 4.26 -13.23
CA TYR A 242 -11.61 3.89 -13.16
C TYR A 242 -11.42 2.42 -12.74
N ARG A 243 -10.58 1.73 -13.51
CA ARG A 243 -10.27 0.30 -13.33
C ARG A 243 -9.07 0.13 -12.40
N PHE A 244 -9.32 0.14 -11.09
CA PHE A 244 -8.30 -0.05 -10.04
C PHE A 244 -7.51 -1.36 -10.18
N GLN A 245 -8.02 -2.39 -10.86
CA GLN A 245 -7.23 -3.60 -11.13
C GLN A 245 -5.92 -3.31 -11.87
N ARG A 246 -5.86 -2.22 -12.65
CA ARG A 246 -4.65 -1.76 -13.34
C ARG A 246 -3.52 -1.41 -12.38
N LEU A 247 -3.85 -1.10 -11.12
CA LEU A 247 -2.90 -0.76 -10.06
C LEU A 247 -2.45 -1.99 -9.26
N ALA A 248 -2.95 -3.20 -9.54
CA ALA A 248 -2.60 -4.39 -8.77
C ALA A 248 -1.09 -4.72 -8.80
N GLY A 249 -0.35 -4.26 -9.82
CA GLY A 249 1.10 -4.39 -9.87
C GLY A 249 1.85 -3.48 -8.89
N LEU A 250 1.19 -2.48 -8.31
CA LEU A 250 1.78 -1.57 -7.32
C LEU A 250 1.66 -2.12 -5.90
N LEU A 251 0.64 -2.94 -5.61
CA LEU A 251 0.53 -3.68 -4.35
C LEU A 251 0.71 -5.16 -4.61
N HIS A 252 1.95 -5.56 -4.78
CA HIS A 252 2.35 -6.90 -5.20
C HIS A 252 3.19 -7.59 -4.12
N PHE A 253 2.97 -8.88 -3.94
CA PHE A 253 3.72 -9.73 -3.01
C PHE A 253 4.57 -10.74 -3.79
N ARG A 254 5.73 -11.12 -3.23
CA ARG A 254 6.75 -11.96 -3.88
C ARG A 254 6.13 -13.15 -4.61
N VAL A 255 6.42 -13.27 -5.90
CA VAL A 255 6.09 -14.47 -6.69
C VAL A 255 7.38 -15.21 -6.95
N LEU A 256 7.45 -16.47 -6.48
CA LEU A 256 8.49 -17.37 -6.94
C LEU A 256 8.16 -17.79 -8.38
N LYS A 257 9.12 -17.58 -9.27
CA LYS A 257 9.11 -18.07 -10.64
C LYS A 257 9.78 -19.44 -10.68
N SER A 258 9.29 -20.32 -11.55
CA SER A 258 10.04 -21.54 -11.87
C SER A 258 11.36 -21.20 -12.56
N LEU A 259 12.32 -22.11 -12.48
CA LEU A 259 13.57 -22.02 -13.25
C LEU A 259 13.26 -21.83 -14.76
N GLU A 260 12.28 -22.56 -15.28
CA GLU A 260 11.81 -22.41 -16.66
C GLU A 260 11.29 -20.98 -16.93
N ALA A 261 10.47 -20.43 -16.03
CA ALA A 261 9.95 -19.06 -16.19
C ALA A 261 11.04 -17.98 -16.11
N ILE A 262 12.13 -18.22 -15.39
CA ILE A 262 13.28 -17.31 -15.31
C ILE A 262 14.17 -17.40 -16.54
N THR A 263 14.36 -18.62 -17.06
CA THR A 263 15.26 -18.90 -18.17
C THR A 263 14.59 -18.79 -19.53
N ARG A 264 13.25 -18.66 -19.58
CA ARG A 264 12.48 -18.47 -20.82
C ARG A 264 12.97 -17.25 -21.60
N GLY A 265 13.35 -17.47 -22.86
CA GLY A 265 13.84 -16.42 -23.76
C GLY A 265 15.23 -15.88 -23.39
N LYS A 266 15.96 -16.53 -22.48
CA LYS A 266 17.35 -16.19 -22.13
C LYS A 266 18.32 -17.08 -22.90
N ASN A 267 19.55 -16.58 -23.07
CA ASN A 267 20.59 -17.33 -23.76
C ASN A 267 21.05 -18.55 -22.93
N ILE A 268 21.74 -19.47 -23.61
CA ILE A 268 22.18 -20.75 -23.03
C ILE A 268 23.13 -20.56 -21.85
N PHE A 269 23.99 -19.53 -21.87
CA PHE A 269 24.92 -19.23 -20.78
C PHE A 269 24.18 -18.78 -19.51
N PHE A 270 23.19 -17.90 -19.65
CA PHE A 270 22.37 -17.46 -18.53
C PHE A 270 21.60 -18.64 -17.94
N LYS A 271 20.99 -19.47 -18.79
CA LYS A 271 20.28 -20.69 -18.36
C LYS A 271 21.21 -21.62 -17.59
N ALA A 272 22.36 -21.97 -18.15
CA ALA A 272 23.35 -22.85 -17.53
C ALA A 272 23.89 -22.27 -16.21
N THR A 273 24.08 -20.96 -16.12
CA THR A 273 24.53 -20.30 -14.90
C THR A 273 23.49 -20.40 -13.79
N VAL A 274 22.22 -20.08 -14.09
CA VAL A 274 21.13 -20.18 -13.10
C VAL A 274 20.92 -21.63 -12.68
N GLU A 275 20.98 -22.59 -13.60
CA GLU A 275 20.94 -24.04 -13.33
C GLU A 275 22.10 -24.47 -12.42
N HIS A 276 23.33 -24.05 -12.72
CA HIS A 276 24.50 -24.36 -11.91
C HIS A 276 24.37 -23.84 -10.47
N TYR A 277 23.97 -22.58 -10.29
CA TYR A 277 23.75 -22.00 -8.96
C TYR A 277 22.61 -22.68 -8.21
N TRP A 278 21.55 -23.06 -8.93
CA TRP A 278 20.41 -23.78 -8.37
C TRP A 278 20.79 -25.15 -7.80
N ASP A 279 21.56 -25.93 -8.57
CA ASP A 279 21.99 -27.27 -8.16
C ASP A 279 23.01 -27.23 -7.02
N ARG A 280 23.95 -26.28 -7.07
CA ARG A 280 25.08 -26.20 -6.14
C ARG A 280 24.70 -25.74 -4.74
N THR A 281 23.58 -25.05 -4.60
CA THR A 281 23.19 -24.39 -3.33
C THR A 281 22.23 -25.20 -2.47
N SER A 282 21.93 -26.45 -2.84
CA SER A 282 21.07 -27.35 -2.05
C SER A 282 19.73 -26.72 -1.63
N GLY A 283 19.18 -25.82 -2.45
CA GLY A 283 17.95 -25.09 -2.15
C GLY A 283 18.11 -23.87 -1.21
N SER A 284 19.32 -23.44 -0.88
CA SER A 284 19.59 -22.19 -0.15
C SER A 284 20.15 -21.11 -1.08
N VAL A 285 19.29 -20.47 -1.87
CA VAL A 285 19.56 -19.09 -2.32
C VAL A 285 18.30 -18.26 -2.27
N THR A 286 18.21 -17.49 -1.20
CA THR A 286 17.33 -16.34 -0.96
C THR A 286 17.71 -15.09 -1.77
N ALA A 287 18.32 -15.24 -2.94
CA ALA A 287 18.68 -14.11 -3.82
C ALA A 287 18.06 -14.17 -5.23
N PHE A 288 17.41 -15.28 -5.60
CA PHE A 288 16.67 -15.39 -6.87
C PHE A 288 15.20 -15.73 -6.62
N PRO A 289 14.26 -15.29 -7.47
CA PRO A 289 12.84 -15.62 -7.36
C PRO A 289 12.59 -17.06 -7.82
N VAL A 290 13.40 -18.03 -7.39
CA VAL A 290 13.33 -19.43 -7.77
C VAL A 290 12.66 -20.24 -6.63
N GLY A 291 11.98 -21.35 -6.94
CA GLY A 291 11.31 -22.21 -5.95
C GLY A 291 12.24 -22.83 -4.89
N TRP A 292 11.76 -23.80 -4.11
CA TRP A 292 12.61 -24.50 -3.11
C TRP A 292 12.77 -25.99 -3.47
N LEU A 293 13.98 -26.51 -3.28
CA LEU A 293 14.25 -27.95 -3.23
C LEU A 293 14.06 -28.43 -1.79
N LYS A 294 13.25 -29.48 -1.57
CA LYS A 294 13.06 -30.09 -0.24
C LYS A 294 13.45 -31.55 -0.27
N TYR A 295 14.23 -31.96 0.72
CA TYR A 295 14.43 -33.37 1.03
C TYR A 295 13.22 -33.87 1.81
N GLU A 296 12.49 -34.85 1.26
CA GLU A 296 11.54 -35.59 2.08
C GLU A 296 12.33 -36.37 3.13
N ARG A 297 11.84 -36.40 4.37
CA ARG A 297 12.48 -37.12 5.48
C ARG A 297 11.49 -38.09 6.11
N TYR A 298 11.99 -39.23 6.58
CA TYR A 298 11.28 -40.12 7.48
C TYR A 298 11.05 -39.43 8.82
N THR A 299 10.17 -39.99 9.65
CA THR A 299 9.88 -39.50 11.01
C THR A 299 11.11 -39.50 11.92
N ASP A 300 12.11 -40.33 11.63
CA ASP A 300 13.42 -40.38 12.30
C ASP A 300 14.43 -39.35 11.76
N GLY A 301 14.00 -38.46 10.85
CA GLY A 301 14.82 -37.41 10.25
C GLY A 301 15.70 -37.86 9.08
N LYS A 302 15.74 -39.15 8.72
CA LYS A 302 16.55 -39.63 7.59
C LYS A 302 15.96 -39.18 6.24
N PRO A 303 16.77 -38.82 5.24
CA PRO A 303 16.28 -38.51 3.90
C PRO A 303 15.53 -39.70 3.27
N ARG A 304 14.38 -39.44 2.67
CA ARG A 304 13.64 -40.38 1.81
C ARG A 304 14.19 -40.33 0.39
N HIS A 305 13.81 -41.31 -0.44
CA HIS A 305 14.17 -41.40 -1.87
C HIS A 305 15.68 -41.29 -2.14
N GLY A 306 16.50 -42.02 -1.38
CA GLY A 306 17.95 -42.05 -1.59
C GLY A 306 18.66 -40.71 -1.32
N GLY A 307 18.01 -39.76 -0.63
CA GLY A 307 18.58 -38.44 -0.41
C GLY A 307 18.48 -37.51 -1.62
N HIS A 308 17.69 -37.86 -2.64
CA HIS A 308 17.40 -36.93 -3.73
C HIS A 308 16.35 -35.91 -3.30
N SER A 309 16.67 -34.62 -3.46
CA SER A 309 15.71 -33.55 -3.22
C SER A 309 14.57 -33.63 -4.24
N LYS A 310 13.32 -33.54 -3.78
CA LYS A 310 12.18 -33.40 -4.67
C LYS A 310 11.98 -31.92 -4.98
N VAL A 311 11.73 -31.60 -6.25
CA VAL A 311 11.30 -30.27 -6.66
C VAL A 311 9.94 -30.01 -6.02
N VAL A 312 9.88 -29.09 -5.06
CA VAL A 312 8.61 -28.62 -4.55
C VAL A 312 8.26 -27.40 -5.38
N LYS A 313 7.19 -27.50 -6.18
CA LYS A 313 6.76 -26.40 -7.05
C LYS A 313 6.51 -25.10 -6.25
N HIS A 314 6.08 -25.20 -4.98
CA HIS A 314 5.78 -24.05 -4.12
C HIS A 314 6.05 -24.36 -2.63
N HIS A 315 6.65 -23.43 -1.88
CA HIS A 315 6.63 -23.45 -0.41
C HIS A 315 5.27 -22.91 0.10
N ARG A 316 4.87 -23.20 1.35
CA ARG A 316 3.66 -22.59 1.96
C ARG A 316 3.68 -21.05 1.90
N HIS A 317 4.86 -20.44 1.82
CA HIS A 317 5.01 -19.00 1.63
C HIS A 317 4.62 -18.56 0.21
N SER A 318 5.09 -19.25 -0.84
CA SER A 318 4.80 -18.85 -2.23
C SER A 318 3.34 -19.10 -2.63
N VAL A 319 2.70 -20.17 -2.15
CA VAL A 319 1.25 -20.37 -2.37
C VAL A 319 0.43 -19.25 -1.74
N ALA A 320 0.80 -18.84 -0.54
CA ALA A 320 0.12 -17.76 0.17
C ALA A 320 0.36 -16.40 -0.49
N ASP A 321 1.57 -16.13 -1.01
CA ASP A 321 1.86 -14.88 -1.72
C ASP A 321 1.14 -14.84 -3.09
N GLU A 322 1.02 -15.97 -3.79
CA GLU A 322 0.15 -16.10 -4.97
C GLU A 322 -1.32 -15.83 -4.62
N GLU A 323 -1.81 -16.38 -3.50
CA GLU A 323 -3.15 -16.09 -2.99
C GLU A 323 -3.33 -14.60 -2.65
N LEU A 324 -2.35 -13.95 -2.02
CA LEU A 324 -2.36 -12.52 -1.74
C LEU A 324 -2.45 -11.70 -3.02
N ASN A 325 -1.65 -12.01 -4.04
CA ASN A 325 -1.70 -11.31 -5.33
C ASN A 325 -3.04 -11.53 -6.06
N ALA A 326 -3.62 -12.73 -5.96
CA ALA A 326 -4.96 -12.99 -6.48
C ALA A 326 -6.03 -12.17 -5.73
N LEU A 327 -5.88 -12.02 -4.41
CA LEU A 327 -6.75 -11.20 -3.57
C LEU A 327 -6.65 -9.73 -3.92
N VAL A 328 -5.44 -9.17 -4.12
CA VAL A 328 -5.26 -7.78 -4.57
C VAL A 328 -6.05 -7.54 -5.85
N ARG A 329 -5.84 -8.37 -6.88
CA ARG A 329 -6.53 -8.24 -8.17
C ARG A 329 -8.05 -8.30 -8.00
N LYS A 330 -8.55 -9.25 -7.22
CA LYS A 330 -9.98 -9.41 -6.94
C LYS A 330 -10.56 -8.20 -6.22
N LYS A 331 -9.90 -7.73 -5.15
CA LYS A 331 -10.40 -6.63 -4.32
C LYS A 331 -10.30 -5.28 -5.00
N PHE A 332 -9.28 -5.06 -5.83
CA PHE A 332 -9.23 -3.87 -6.68
C PHE A 332 -10.31 -3.94 -7.78
N ALA A 333 -10.72 -5.13 -8.20
CA ALA A 333 -11.83 -5.27 -9.12
C ALA A 333 -13.18 -4.93 -8.49
N GLU A 334 -13.37 -5.32 -7.23
CA GLU A 334 -14.52 -4.91 -6.44
C GLU A 334 -14.51 -3.38 -6.24
N LEU A 335 -13.37 -2.77 -5.88
CA LEU A 335 -13.23 -1.32 -5.72
C LEU A 335 -13.57 -0.56 -7.00
N SER A 336 -13.18 -1.07 -8.17
CA SER A 336 -13.49 -0.43 -9.47
C SER A 336 -14.99 -0.29 -9.71
N LYS A 337 -15.81 -1.23 -9.19
CA LYS A 337 -17.26 -1.17 -9.36
C LYS A 337 -17.87 0.00 -8.60
N VAL A 338 -17.29 0.37 -7.45
CA VAL A 338 -17.76 1.50 -6.63
C VAL A 338 -17.58 2.84 -7.36
N PHE A 339 -16.60 2.92 -8.27
CA PHE A 339 -16.33 4.10 -9.08
C PHE A 339 -16.99 4.07 -10.46
N SER A 340 -17.72 3.01 -10.80
CA SER A 340 -18.42 2.86 -12.08
C SER A 340 -19.94 3.00 -11.97
N THR A 341 -20.44 3.19 -10.75
CA THR A 341 -21.85 3.37 -10.38
C THR A 341 -22.04 4.78 -9.87
#